data_AF-A0A6J4JC75-F1
#
_entry.id   AF-A0A6J4JC75-F1
#
_cell.length_a   1.000
_cell.length_b   1.000
_cell.length_c   1.000
_cell.angle_alpha   90.00
_cell.angle_beta   90.00
_cell.angle_gamma   90.00
#
_symmetry.space_group_name_H-M   'P 1'
#
loop_
_entity.id
_entity.type
_entity.pdbx_description
1 polymer ?
#
loop_
_entity_poly.entity_id
_entity_poly.type
_entity_poly.pdbx_seq_one_letter_code
_entity_poly.pdbx_strand_id
1 'polypeptide(L)'
;MVLFLEVVARTGNVAHELAFRLLASTGLRVAELVALKKQDVDVAQGRLRVVQGKGGKDRIVLFPEALQIPLRLYLQSLPPEQVYLFETERLKRPWSTRWVNKLCHAYGEEAGIPQM
;
A
#
# COMPACT_ATOMS: atom_id res chain seq x y z
N MET A 1 -8.61 -4.16 -13.84
CA MET A 1 -7.49 -3.50 -13.13
C MET A 1 -7.53 -1.97 -13.27
N VAL A 2 -7.59 -1.40 -14.48
CA VAL A 2 -7.69 0.07 -14.66
C VAL A 2 -8.95 0.65 -14.00
N LEU A 3 -10.12 0.09 -14.29
CA LEU A 3 -11.40 0.50 -13.67
C LEU A 3 -11.39 0.43 -12.14
N PHE A 4 -10.73 -0.58 -11.57
CA PHE A 4 -10.58 -0.73 -10.13
C PHE A 4 -9.79 0.44 -9.53
N LEU A 5 -8.63 0.78 -10.10
CA LEU A 5 -7.81 1.89 -9.61
C LEU A 5 -8.51 3.23 -9.77
N GLU A 6 -9.32 3.41 -10.82
CA GLU A 6 -10.16 4.60 -10.98
C GLU A 6 -11.22 4.71 -9.87
N VAL A 7 -11.90 3.61 -9.54
CA VAL A 7 -12.85 3.56 -8.42
C VAL A 7 -12.16 3.94 -7.11
N VAL A 8 -11.02 3.34 -6.81
CA VAL A 8 -10.25 3.67 -5.60
C VAL A 8 -9.86 5.16 -5.58
N ALA A 9 -9.38 5.71 -6.70
CA ALA A 9 -8.98 7.12 -6.79
C ALA A 9 -10.16 8.08 -6.56
N ARG A 10 -11.37 7.73 -7.03
CA ARG A 10 -12.59 8.55 -6.84
C ARG A 10 -13.02 8.67 -5.37
N THR A 11 -12.57 7.77 -4.49
CA THR A 11 -12.86 7.86 -3.06
C THR A 11 -12.19 9.05 -2.37
N GLY A 12 -11.16 9.64 -2.99
CA GLY A 12 -10.33 10.69 -2.38
C GLY A 12 -9.44 10.20 -1.24
N ASN A 13 -9.45 8.90 -0.93
CA ASN A 13 -8.62 8.33 0.13
C ASN A 13 -7.21 8.01 -0.41
N VAL A 14 -6.28 8.94 -0.18
CA VAL A 14 -4.88 8.85 -0.63
C VAL A 14 -4.20 7.56 -0.14
N ALA A 15 -4.48 7.14 1.09
CA ALA A 15 -3.87 5.93 1.64
C ALA A 15 -4.34 4.68 0.88
N HIS A 16 -5.63 4.58 0.57
CA HIS A 16 -6.17 3.48 -0.21
C HIS A 16 -5.61 3.48 -1.64
N GLU A 17 -5.57 4.65 -2.29
CA GLU A 17 -5.03 4.78 -3.64
C GLU A 17 -3.58 4.30 -3.70
N LEU A 18 -2.72 4.77 -2.79
CA LEU A 18 -1.32 4.37 -2.75
C LEU A 18 -1.17 2.88 -2.45
N ALA A 19 -1.93 2.35 -1.51
CA ALA A 19 -1.90 0.93 -1.16
C ALA A 19 -2.19 0.04 -2.37
N PHE A 20 -3.26 0.33 -3.11
CA PHE A 20 -3.65 -0.48 -4.26
C PHE A 20 -2.77 -0.24 -5.50
N ARG A 21 -2.28 0.98 -5.72
CA ARG A 21 -1.31 1.24 -6.80
C ARG A 21 0.02 0.54 -6.53
N LEU A 22 0.47 0.49 -5.28
CA LEU A 22 1.63 -0.31 -4.88
C LEU A 22 1.39 -1.79 -5.14
N LEU A 23 0.29 -2.38 -4.63
CA LEU A 23 -0.05 -3.78 -4.89
C LEU A 23 -0.05 -4.11 -6.39
N ALA A 24 -0.70 -3.27 -7.20
CA ALA A 24 -0.85 -3.49 -8.64
C ALA A 24 0.46 -3.35 -9.43
N SER A 25 1.41 -2.53 -8.98
CA SER A 25 2.63 -2.21 -9.73
C SER A 25 3.89 -2.96 -9.26
N THR A 26 3.87 -3.49 -8.04
CA THR A 26 5.07 -4.05 -7.38
C THR A 26 5.00 -5.56 -7.17
N GLY A 27 3.82 -6.17 -7.32
CA GLY A 27 3.61 -7.59 -7.03
C GLY A 27 3.74 -7.95 -5.55
N LEU A 28 3.65 -6.96 -4.65
CA LEU A 28 3.58 -7.20 -3.21
C LEU A 28 2.38 -8.07 -2.87
N ARG A 29 2.59 -9.01 -1.93
CA ARG A 29 1.47 -9.68 -1.27
C ARG A 29 0.85 -8.73 -0.26
N VAL A 30 -0.46 -8.87 0.01
CA VAL A 30 -1.15 -8.05 1.02
C VAL A 30 -0.48 -8.10 2.39
N ALA A 31 0.05 -9.27 2.79
CA ALA A 31 0.79 -9.43 4.04
C ALA A 31 2.09 -8.60 4.08
N GLU A 32 2.75 -8.40 2.94
CA GLU A 32 3.96 -7.59 2.84
C GLU A 32 3.62 -6.09 2.86
N LEU A 33 2.53 -5.70 2.18
CA LEU A 33 2.02 -4.33 2.20
C LEU A 33 1.71 -3.84 3.63
N VAL A 34 0.97 -4.64 4.40
CA VAL A 34 0.58 -4.25 5.76
C VAL A 34 1.75 -4.25 6.75
N ALA A 35 2.81 -5.00 6.46
CA ALA A 35 4.02 -5.05 7.27
C ALA A 35 5.05 -3.97 6.89
N LEU A 36 4.87 -3.30 5.74
CA LEU A 36 5.80 -2.31 5.21
C LEU A 36 5.91 -1.09 6.14
N LYS A 37 7.13 -0.71 6.49
CA LYS A 37 7.40 0.44 7.37
C LYS A 37 7.78 1.67 6.57
N LYS A 38 7.58 2.87 7.14
CA LYS A 38 7.99 4.14 6.50
C LYS A 38 9.47 4.15 6.11
N GLN A 39 10.33 3.64 6.99
CA GLN A 39 11.78 3.56 6.79
C GLN A 39 12.21 2.59 5.68
N ASP A 40 11.31 1.70 5.25
CA ASP A 40 11.58 0.71 4.21
C ASP A 40 11.21 1.22 2.81
N VAL A 41 10.74 2.47 2.72
CA VAL A 41 10.38 3.14 1.46
C VAL A 41 11.48 4.13 1.07
N ASP A 42 12.31 3.76 0.10
CA ASP A 42 13.26 4.66 -0.52
C ASP A 42 12.62 5.29 -1.77
N VAL A 43 12.03 6.47 -1.57
CA VAL A 43 11.32 7.18 -2.63
C VAL A 43 12.28 7.75 -3.68
N ALA A 44 13.48 8.14 -3.29
CA ALA A 44 14.46 8.71 -4.22
C ALA A 44 14.94 7.66 -5.23
N GLN A 45 15.04 6.40 -4.82
CA GLN A 45 15.47 5.28 -5.66
C GLN A 45 14.30 4.44 -6.21
N GLY A 46 13.05 4.75 -5.86
CA GLY A 46 11.88 3.97 -6.28
C GLY A 46 11.88 2.54 -5.74
N ARG A 47 12.31 2.33 -4.50
CA ARG A 47 12.55 1.01 -3.89
C ARG A 47 11.75 0.81 -2.61
N LEU A 48 11.25 -0.40 -2.43
CA LEU A 48 10.70 -0.91 -1.18
C LEU A 48 11.57 -2.04 -0.67
N ARG A 49 11.90 -2.02 0.62
CA ARG A 49 12.53 -3.16 1.29
C ARG A 49 11.45 -4.04 1.90
N VAL A 50 11.28 -5.23 1.34
CA VAL A 50 10.34 -6.23 1.84
C VAL A 50 11.07 -7.15 2.81
N VAL A 51 10.75 -7.00 4.09
CA VAL A 51 11.31 -7.83 5.17
C VAL A 51 10.46 -9.10 5.28
N GLN A 52 11.08 -10.26 5.12
CA GLN A 52 10.39 -11.55 5.20
C GLN A 52 10.51 -12.20 6.58
N GLY A 53 9.51 -13.01 6.94
CA GLY A 53 9.50 -13.78 8.19
C GLY A 53 10.46 -14.98 8.19
N LYS A 54 10.34 -15.84 9.21
CA LYS A 54 11.28 -16.93 9.50
C LYS A 54 11.52 -17.84 8.26
N GLY A 55 12.74 -17.77 7.72
CA GLY A 55 13.21 -18.57 6.57
C GLY A 55 13.24 -17.83 5.22
N GLY A 56 12.68 -16.62 5.14
CA GLY A 56 12.70 -15.80 3.92
C GLY A 56 13.84 -14.78 3.93
N LYS A 57 14.51 -14.61 2.78
CA LYS A 57 15.47 -13.52 2.59
C LYS A 57 14.73 -12.22 2.28
N ASP A 58 15.20 -11.11 2.86
CA ASP A 58 14.78 -9.77 2.48
C ASP A 58 14.99 -9.56 0.98
N ARG A 59 14.09 -8.79 0.36
CA ARG A 59 14.22 -8.42 -1.06
C ARG A 59 13.90 -6.96 -1.29
N ILE A 60 14.49 -6.40 -2.33
CA ILE A 60 14.13 -5.08 -2.85
C ILE A 60 13.08 -5.25 -3.94
N VAL A 61 12.03 -4.45 -3.88
CA VAL A 61 10.99 -4.36 -4.90
C VAL A 61 10.99 -2.95 -5.46
N LEU A 62 10.96 -2.83 -6.79
CA LEU A 62 10.90 -1.54 -7.47
C LEU A 62 9.45 -1.10 -7.64
N PHE A 63 9.20 0.20 -7.57
CA PHE A 63 7.91 0.79 -7.92
C PHE A 63 8.07 1.89 -8.99
N PRO A 64 7.01 2.18 -9.77
CA PRO A 64 7.09 3.14 -10.87
C PRO A 64 7.39 4.56 -10.42
N GLU A 65 8.10 5.32 -11.26
CA GLU A 65 8.41 6.75 -11.03
C GLU A 65 7.16 7.59 -10.73
N ALA A 66 6.03 7.26 -11.36
CA ALA A 66 4.74 7.91 -11.15
C ALA A 66 4.23 7.85 -9.69
N LEU A 67 4.75 6.93 -8.86
CA LEU A 67 4.42 6.84 -7.43
C LEU A 67 5.41 7.57 -6.53
N GLN A 68 6.53 8.07 -7.04
CA GLN A 68 7.53 8.74 -6.21
C GLN A 68 6.99 10.03 -5.58
N ILE A 69 6.41 10.93 -6.39
CA ILE A 69 5.86 12.19 -5.85
C ILE A 69 4.71 11.93 -4.87
N PRO A 70 3.69 11.11 -5.21
CA PRO A 70 2.61 10.78 -4.28
C PRO A 70 3.09 10.13 -2.97
N LEU A 71 4.02 9.17 -3.04
CA LEU A 71 4.57 8.54 -1.84
C LEU A 71 5.39 9.50 -0.99
N ARG A 72 6.18 10.39 -1.61
CA ARG A 72 6.93 11.42 -0.87
C ARG A 72 5.99 12.33 -0.09
N LEU A 73 4.96 12.85 -0.74
CA LEU A 73 3.97 13.72 -0.10
C LEU A 73 3.21 12.99 1.02
N TYR A 74 2.82 11.75 0.76
CA TYR A 74 2.18 10.91 1.77
C TYR A 74 3.07 10.71 2.98
N LEU A 75 4.33 10.27 2.80
CA LEU A 75 5.29 10.08 3.89
C LEU A 75 5.52 11.35 4.71
N GLN A 76 5.57 12.52 4.06
CA GLN A 76 5.70 13.83 4.73
C GLN A 76 4.46 14.22 5.54
N SER A 77 3.28 13.74 5.13
CA SER A 77 2.03 13.96 5.86
C SER A 77 1.85 13.02 7.06
N LEU A 78 2.62 11.92 7.13
CA LEU A 78 2.47 10.95 8.21
C LEU A 78 3.02 11.51 9.54
N PRO A 79 2.34 11.23 10.68
CA PRO A 79 2.86 11.60 11.99
C PRO A 79 4.26 11.02 12.26
N PRO A 80 5.12 11.73 13.01
CA PRO A 80 6.47 11.24 13.32
C PRO A 80 6.47 9.85 13.97
N GLU A 81 5.54 9.60 14.89
CA GLU A 81 5.43 8.38 15.69
C GLU A 81 4.93 7.15 14.93
N GLN A 82 4.29 7.36 13.78
CA GLN A 82 3.80 6.26 12.93
C GLN A 82 4.98 5.39 12.46
N VAL A 83 4.83 4.07 12.46
CA VAL A 83 5.89 3.12 12.10
C VAL A 83 5.63 2.50 10.74
N TYR A 84 4.39 2.03 10.53
CA TYR A 84 3.98 1.38 9.30
C TYR A 84 3.58 2.41 8.24
N LEU A 85 3.75 2.05 6.97
CA LEU A 85 3.33 2.91 5.87
C LEU A 85 1.82 3.15 5.94
N PHE A 86 1.05 2.11 6.28
CA PHE A 86 -0.40 2.18 6.45
C PHE A 86 -0.83 1.73 7.84
N GLU A 87 -1.38 2.66 8.62
CA GLU A 87 -1.85 2.42 9.99
C GLU A 87 -3.32 2.78 10.18
N THR A 88 -3.92 2.19 11.23
CA THR A 88 -5.22 2.59 11.75
C THR A 88 -5.08 3.85 12.59
N GLU A 89 -5.91 4.86 12.33
CA GLU A 89 -5.85 6.16 13.03
C GLU A 89 -6.01 6.00 14.55
N ARG A 90 -6.97 5.18 14.98
CA ARG A 90 -7.35 5.05 16.40
C ARG A 90 -6.38 4.20 17.23
N LEU A 91 -5.88 3.10 16.67
CA LEU A 91 -5.07 2.13 17.43
C LEU A 91 -3.58 2.23 17.13
N LYS A 92 -3.16 3.02 16.14
CA LYS A 92 -1.75 3.14 15.70
C LYS A 92 -1.12 1.77 15.42
N ARG A 93 -1.94 0.89 14.84
CA ARG A 93 -1.57 -0.47 14.42
C ARG A 93 -1.56 -0.54 12.90
N PRO A 94 -0.71 -1.39 12.28
CA PRO A 94 -0.77 -1.63 10.85
C PRO A 94 -2.17 -2.08 10.45
N TRP A 95 -2.57 -1.79 9.23
CA TRP A 95 -3.78 -2.40 8.67
C TRP A 95 -3.72 -3.92 8.76
N SER A 96 -4.86 -4.57 8.92
CA SER A 96 -4.90 -6.03 8.86
C SER A 96 -5.04 -6.49 7.42
N THR A 97 -4.48 -7.65 7.09
CA THR A 97 -4.68 -8.30 5.79
C THR A 97 -6.16 -8.47 5.46
N ARG A 98 -6.96 -8.86 6.47
CA ARG A 98 -8.41 -9.00 6.35
C ARG A 98 -9.09 -7.69 5.95
N TRP A 99 -8.65 -6.56 6.49
CA TRP A 99 -9.23 -5.26 6.18
C TRP A 99 -8.88 -4.82 4.75
N VAL A 100 -7.64 -5.01 4.33
CA VAL A 100 -7.22 -4.73 2.94
C VAL A 100 -8.00 -5.61 1.95
N ASN A 101 -8.16 -6.91 2.24
CA ASN A 101 -8.98 -7.80 1.41
C ASN A 101 -10.45 -7.36 1.37
N LYS A 102 -11.00 -6.91 2.50
CA LYS A 102 -12.37 -6.37 2.54
C LYS A 102 -12.51 -5.13 1.64
N LEU A 103 -11.52 -4.22 1.66
CA LEU A 103 -11.51 -3.06 0.75
C LEU A 103 -11.40 -3.50 -0.71
N CYS A 104 -10.56 -4.50 -1.00
CA CYS A 104 -10.41 -5.05 -2.35
C CYS A 104 -11.74 -5.57 -2.88
N HIS A 105 -12.48 -6.35 -2.09
CA HIS A 105 -13.82 -6.81 -2.46
C HIS A 105 -14.78 -5.65 -2.69
N ALA A 106 -14.85 -4.69 -1.76
CA ALA A 106 -15.77 -3.55 -1.87
C ALA A 106 -15.51 -2.70 -3.13
N TYR A 107 -14.25 -2.36 -3.40
CA TYR A 107 -13.87 -1.62 -4.61
C TYR A 107 -13.98 -2.47 -5.88
N GLY A 108 -13.80 -3.79 -5.76
CA GLY A 108 -14.03 -4.75 -6.84
C GLY A 108 -15.50 -4.76 -7.27
N GLU A 109 -16.43 -4.87 -6.32
CA GLU A 109 -17.87 -4.81 -6.57
C GLU A 109 -18.27 -3.50 -7.25
N GLU A 110 -17.80 -2.36 -6.74
CA GLU A 110 -18.08 -1.04 -7.32
C GLU A 110 -17.48 -0.87 -8.72
N ALA A 111 -16.33 -1.50 -8.98
CA ALA A 111 -15.71 -1.52 -10.30
C ALA A 111 -16.34 -2.53 -11.28
N GLY A 112 -17.37 -3.28 -10.86
CA GLY A 112 -18.00 -4.33 -11.68
C GLY A 112 -17.16 -5.60 -11.81
N ILE A 113 -16.27 -5.86 -10.86
CA ILE A 113 -15.34 -7.01 -10.79
C ILE A 113 -15.67 -7.85 -9.54
N PRO A 114 -16.76 -8.64 -9.55
CA PRO A 114 -17.26 -9.31 -8.35
C PRO A 114 -16.42 -10.52 -7.87
N GLN A 115 -15.43 -10.98 -8.64
CA GLN A 115 -14.55 -12.12 -8.28
C GLN A 115 -13.17 -11.70 -7.75
N MET A 116 -12.99 -10.43 -7.41
CA MET A 116 -11.72 -9.85 -6.94
C MET A 116 -11.54 -9.96 -5.44
#